data_AF-A0A024T7S8-F1
#
_entry.id   AF-A0A024T7S8-F1
#
_cell.length_a   1.000
_cell.length_b   1.000
_cell.length_c   1.000
_cell.angle_alpha   90.00
_cell.angle_beta   90.00
_cell.angle_gamma   90.00
#
_symmetry.space_group_name_H-M   'P 1'
#
loop_
_entity.id
_entity.type
_entity.pdbx_description
1 polymer ?
#
loop_
_entity_poly.entity_id
_entity_poly.type
_entity_poly.pdbx_seq_one_letter_code
_entity_poly.pdbx_strand_id
1 'polypeptide(L)'
;FQSLQYKVVSRSIDDVIISTLAAFQALCSKKLWNVFLSFQAVMRLVLEHNGDNHFRLPHLKMDTMRRAGTLMANVNCHVSILD
;
A
#
# COMPACT_ATOMS: atom_id res chain seq x y z
N PHE A 1 4.32 -2.75 11.16
CA PHE A 1 4.23 -1.84 10.01
C PHE A 1 5.32 -0.78 10.11
N GLN A 2 6.44 -0.98 9.41
CA GLN A 2 7.39 0.12 9.24
C GLN A 2 6.80 1.02 8.15
N SER A 3 5.95 1.97 8.56
CA SER A 3 5.61 3.10 7.72
C SER A 3 6.91 3.66 7.17
N LEU A 4 7.02 3.77 5.85
CA LEU A 4 8.18 4.36 5.18
C LEU A 4 8.27 5.82 5.64
N GLN A 5 8.89 6.07 6.78
CA GLN A 5 9.15 7.41 7.26
C GLN A 5 10.16 7.97 6.27
N TYR A 6 9.71 8.85 5.38
CA TYR A 6 10.59 9.66 4.56
C TYR A 6 11.33 10.60 5.52
N LYS A 7 12.38 10.08 6.19
CA LYS A 7 13.18 10.83 7.15
C LYS A 7 14.05 11.81 6.40
N VAL A 8 13.44 12.90 5.96
CA VAL A 8 14.17 14.13 5.65
C VAL A 8 14.34 14.86 6.98
N VAL A 9 15.59 15.15 7.34
CA VAL A 9 15.87 15.93 8.54
C VAL A 9 15.50 17.38 8.24
N SER A 10 14.34 17.82 8.73
CA SER A 10 13.91 19.22 8.65
C SER A 10 14.43 19.98 9.87
N ARG A 11 15.19 21.05 9.66
CA ARG A 11 15.75 21.89 10.73
C ARG A 11 15.02 23.24 10.86
N SER A 12 14.09 23.52 9.93
CA SER A 12 13.24 24.72 9.88
C SER A 12 11.83 24.39 9.36
N ILE A 13 10.90 25.35 9.50
CA ILE A 13 9.55 25.25 8.91
C ILE A 13 9.65 25.17 7.37
N ASP A 14 10.55 25.94 6.76
CA ASP A 14 10.77 25.90 5.31
C ASP A 14 11.21 24.50 4.84
N ASP A 15 12.08 23.83 5.60
CA ASP A 15 12.49 22.45 5.30
C ASP A 15 11.31 21.47 5.37
N VAL A 16 10.36 21.68 6.29
CA VAL A 16 9.14 20.86 6.39
C VAL A 16 8.25 21.09 5.17
N ILE A 17 8.08 22.35 4.74
CA ILE A 17 7.28 22.69 3.55
C ILE A 17 7.88 22.04 2.30
N ILE A 18 9.19 22.22 2.08
CA ILE A 18 9.91 21.68 0.91
C ILE A 18 9.86 20.15 0.92
N SER A 19 10.15 19.51 2.04
CA SER A 19 10.14 18.04 2.13
C SER A 19 8.75 17.45 1.92
N THR A 20 7.70 18.12 2.41
CA THR A 20 6.30 17.70 2.20
C THR A 20 5.91 17.82 0.73
N LEU A 21 6.22 18.95 0.08
CA LEU A 21 5.96 19.14 -1.35
C LEU A 21 6.72 18.11 -2.21
N ALA A 22 7.99 17.85 -1.88
CA ALA A 22 8.79 16.85 -2.58
C ALA A 22 8.22 15.44 -2.40
N ALA A 23 7.78 15.07 -1.19
CA ALA A 23 7.14 13.78 -0.93
C ALA A 23 5.81 13.64 -1.69
N PHE A 24 5.03 14.71 -1.76
CA PHE A 24 3.80 14.76 -2.56
C PHE A 24 4.08 14.62 -4.05
N GLN A 25 5.07 15.34 -4.60
CA GLN A 25 5.48 15.20 -6.00
C GLN A 25 6.03 13.80 -6.31
N ALA A 26 6.76 13.19 -5.38
CA ALA A 26 7.27 11.84 -5.52
C ALA A 26 6.16 10.77 -5.41
N LEU A 27 4.96 11.13 -4.98
CA LEU A 27 3.79 10.27 -4.93
C LEU A 27 3.14 10.23 -6.32
N CYS A 28 3.53 9.24 -7.13
CA CYS A 28 2.90 9.03 -8.43
C CYS A 28 1.70 8.08 -8.35
N SER A 29 0.82 8.12 -9.34
CA SER A 29 -0.36 7.24 -9.45
C SER A 29 -0.01 5.77 -9.32
N LYS A 30 1.18 5.36 -9.81
CA LYS A 30 1.69 3.99 -9.64
C LYS A 30 1.86 3.61 -8.16
N LYS A 31 2.43 4.51 -7.34
CA LYS A 31 2.63 4.26 -5.90
C LYS A 31 1.29 4.19 -5.17
N LEU A 32 0.39 5.14 -5.46
CA LEU A 32 -0.97 5.14 -4.89
C LEU A 32 -1.71 3.83 -5.20
N TRP A 33 -1.65 3.37 -6.44
CA TRP A 33 -2.26 2.11 -6.85
C TRP A 33 -1.69 0.91 -6.09
N ASN A 34 -0.37 0.86 -5.93
CA ASN A 34 0.28 -0.21 -5.18
C ASN A 34 -0.12 -0.20 -3.69
N VAL A 35 -0.25 0.99 -3.09
CA VAL A 35 -0.74 1.15 -1.71
C VAL A 35 -2.18 0.66 -1.59
N PHE A 36 -3.05 1.06 -2.52
CA PHE A 36 -4.46 0.66 -2.55
C PHE A 36 -4.62 -0.87 -2.61
N LEU A 37 -3.95 -1.54 -3.56
CA LEU A 37 -4.00 -3.00 -3.68
C LEU A 37 -3.40 -3.71 -2.46
N SER A 38 -2.33 -3.18 -1.89
CA SER A 38 -1.73 -3.75 -0.67
C SER A 38 -2.70 -3.65 0.51
N PHE A 39 -3.41 -2.52 0.64
CA PHE A 39 -4.40 -2.34 1.69
C PHE A 39 -5.59 -3.29 1.53
N GLN A 40 -6.11 -3.47 0.31
CA GLN A 40 -7.17 -4.45 0.07
C GLN A 40 -6.72 -5.89 0.34
N ALA A 41 -5.47 -6.23 0.03
CA ALA A 41 -4.91 -7.55 0.35
C ALA A 41 -4.81 -7.78 1.86
N VAL A 42 -4.41 -6.76 2.63
CA VAL A 42 -4.46 -6.79 4.10
C VAL A 42 -5.89 -6.98 4.59
N MET A 43 -6.85 -6.20 4.08
CA MET A 43 -8.25 -6.31 4.50
C MET A 43 -8.84 -7.68 4.22
N ARG A 44 -8.49 -8.30 3.09
CA ARG A 44 -8.89 -9.69 2.82
C ARG A 44 -8.33 -10.65 3.88
N LEU A 45 -7.04 -10.53 4.21
CA LEU A 45 -6.43 -11.39 5.23
C LEU A 45 -7.05 -11.18 6.61
N VAL A 46 -7.37 -9.93 6.99
CA VAL A 46 -8.09 -9.66 8.24
C VAL A 46 -9.43 -10.40 8.28
N LEU A 47 -10.17 -10.41 7.17
CA LEU A 47 -11.42 -11.17 7.08
C LEU A 47 -11.18 -12.68 7.14
N GLU A 48 -10.21 -13.21 6.39
CA GLU A 48 -9.83 -14.63 6.37
C GLU A 48 -9.36 -15.16 7.74
N HIS A 49 -8.87 -14.27 8.60
CA HIS A 49 -8.36 -14.58 9.92
C HIS A 49 -9.26 -14.05 11.06
N ASN A 50 -10.56 -13.84 10.79
CA ASN A 50 -11.57 -13.45 11.80
C ASN A 50 -11.16 -12.21 12.63
N GLY A 51 -10.52 -11.23 12.00
CA GLY A 51 -10.08 -9.99 12.64
C GLY A 51 -8.68 -10.04 13.26
N ASP A 52 -8.03 -11.20 13.29
CA ASP A 52 -6.64 -11.31 13.73
C ASP A 52 -5.68 -10.65 12.73
N ASN A 53 -4.55 -10.15 13.22
CA ASN A 53 -3.48 -9.53 12.44
C ASN A 53 -2.21 -10.39 12.37
N HIS A 54 -2.20 -11.58 12.98
CA HIS A 54 -1.06 -12.50 12.96
C HIS A 54 -1.00 -13.30 11.64
N PHE A 55 -0.97 -12.60 10.52
CA PHE A 55 -0.83 -13.15 9.18
C PHE A 55 0.36 -12.55 8.44
N ARG A 56 0.87 -13.28 7.45
CA ARG A 56 1.92 -12.80 6.55
C ARG A 56 1.29 -12.30 5.26
N LEU A 57 1.50 -11.04 4.92
CA LEU A 57 1.08 -10.50 3.64
C LEU A 57 1.94 -11.10 2.52
N PRO A 58 1.36 -11.85 1.56
CA PRO A 58 2.12 -12.39 0.44
C PRO A 58 2.63 -11.26 -0.47
N HIS A 59 3.80 -11.47 -1.08
CA HIS A 59 4.31 -10.55 -2.10
C HIS A 59 3.40 -10.56 -3.33
N LEU A 60 2.65 -9.48 -3.54
CA LEU A 60 1.67 -9.36 -4.61
C LEU A 60 2.27 -9.29 -6.03
N LYS A 61 3.61 -9.19 -6.19
CA LYS A 61 4.29 -9.11 -7.50
C LYS A 61 3.68 -8.07 -8.48
N MET A 62 3.18 -6.94 -7.93
CA MET A 62 2.41 -5.93 -8.67
C MET A 62 3.15 -5.35 -9.89
N ASP A 63 4.47 -5.15 -9.80
CA ASP A 63 5.26 -4.67 -10.93
C ASP A 63 5.37 -5.69 -12.06
N THR A 64 5.47 -6.98 -11.73
CA THR A 64 5.47 -8.05 -12.73
C THR A 64 4.12 -8.14 -13.43
N MET A 65 3.01 -8.13 -12.68
CA MET A 65 1.67 -8.16 -13.27
C MET A 65 1.37 -6.92 -14.11
N ARG A 66 1.85 -5.74 -13.69
CA ARG A 66 1.71 -4.51 -14.47
C ARG A 66 2.44 -4.58 -15.80
N ARG A 67 3.69 -5.09 -15.81
CA ARG A 67 4.45 -5.30 -17.05
C ARG A 67 3.79 -6.31 -17.99
N ALA A 68 3.13 -7.32 -17.42
CA ALA A 68 2.36 -8.31 -18.18
C ALA A 68 0.97 -7.82 -18.62
N GLY A 69 0.53 -6.63 -18.20
CA GLY A 69 -0.82 -6.12 -18.48
C GLY A 69 -1.94 -6.83 -17.73
N THR A 70 -1.62 -7.63 -16.71
CA THR A 70 -2.56 -8.48 -15.96
C THR A 70 -2.82 -7.99 -14.54
N LEU A 71 -2.38 -6.77 -14.19
CA LEU A 71 -2.60 -6.22 -12.87
C LEU A 71 -4.09 -5.97 -12.62
N MET A 72 -4.63 -6.65 -11.61
CA MET A 72 -6.01 -6.46 -11.16
C MET A 72 -6.27 -5.03 -10.66
N ALA A 73 -7.50 -4.55 -10.89
CA ALA A 73 -7.97 -3.28 -10.33
C ALA A 73 -8.29 -3.38 -8.84
N ASN A 74 -8.77 -4.55 -8.41
CA ASN A 74 -9.17 -4.83 -7.05
C ASN A 74 -8.75 -6.25 -6.66
N VAL A 75 -8.48 -6.43 -5.38
CA VAL A 75 -8.25 -7.75 -4.77
C VAL A 75 -9.60 -8.47 -4.62
N ASN A 76 -9.77 -9.61 -5.30
CA ASN A 76 -11.01 -10.41 -5.28
C ASN A 76 -11.34 -11.11 -3.94
N CYS A 77 -12.22 -10.57 -3.10
CA CYS A 77 -12.65 -11.23 -1.86
C CYS A 77 -13.86 -12.15 -2.12
N HIS A 78 -13.79 -13.43 -1.73
CA HIS A 78 -14.94 -14.33 -1.88
C HIS A 78 -15.95 -14.08 -0.75
N VAL A 79 -17.25 -14.18 -1.06
CA VAL A 79 -18.33 -13.89 -0.10
C VAL A 79 -18.31 -14.85 1.10
N SER A 80 -17.88 -16.10 0.90
CA SER A 80 -17.81 -17.12 1.96
C SER A 80 -16.84 -16.81 3.10
N ILE A 81 -16.09 -15.70 3.01
CA ILE A 81 -15.16 -15.25 4.05
C ILE A 81 -15.91 -14.35 5.08
N LEU A 82 -17.14 -13.93 4.77
CA LEU A 82 -17.95 -13.04 5.62
C LEU A 82 -18.84 -13.80 6.63
N ASP A 83 -18.85 -15.13 6.58
CA ASP A 83 -19.67 -16.03 7.41
C ASP A 83 -18.90 -16.52 8.65
#